data_AF-A0A8J4Q7Y1-F1
#
_entry.id   AF-A0A8J4Q7Y1-F1
#
_cell.length_a   1.000
_cell.length_b   1.000
_cell.length_c   1.000
_cell.angle_alpha   90.00
_cell.angle_beta   90.00
_cell.angle_gamma   90.00
#
_symmetry.space_group_name_H-M   'P 1'
#
loop_
_entity.id
_entity.type
_entity.pdbx_description
1 polymer ?
#
loop_
_entity_poly.entity_id
_entity_poly.type
_entity_poly.pdbx_seq_one_letter_code
_entity_poly.pdbx_strand_id
1 'polypeptide(L)'
;MTKEDSKQQPQHHNFPWKRLVAGAVAGTADVWACHPLDRVKTQLQNNPGKSIAATFGDIVSKGKGFSGGVHSLYEGILPMTAEAIFKVGIRYFAFSWFTEQYKTTLYPGSEMTKSQNFVANLCGGAFAGTIESFAVVIPCELLKVRHMTQETNRSFSLVFKDVLRDEGVRGLYKGGSATLLRQITNHMVRFPTYYAVTDYLKGGDHHKHLPVWQNLSAGFLAGTLSTLVNNPLDTIKTRMQKQGQNLNSMQVIRTIYQDGGMRAFWAGCFPRILRVGPGQAITWAVVEAVMDLLGR
;
A
#
# COMPACT_ATOMS: atom_id res chain seq x y z
N MET A 1 42.81 21.23 34.68
CA MET A 1 42.82 21.24 33.21
C MET A 1 43.57 20.00 32.74
N THR A 2 43.02 19.02 32.03
CA THR A 2 41.69 18.71 31.53
C THR A 2 41.83 17.28 31.02
N LYS A 3 41.00 16.33 31.47
CA LYS A 3 40.72 15.03 30.83
C LYS A 3 39.64 14.32 31.65
N GLU A 4 38.43 14.87 31.57
CA GLU A 4 37.22 14.18 32.02
C GLU A 4 36.55 13.57 30.78
N ASP A 5 36.58 12.24 30.72
CA ASP A 5 35.45 11.37 30.45
C ASP A 5 34.40 11.88 29.44
N SER A 6 34.76 11.87 28.16
CA SER A 6 33.78 11.70 27.09
C SER A 6 33.27 10.25 27.12
N LYS A 7 32.32 9.98 28.02
CA LYS A 7 31.49 8.76 28.00
C LYS A 7 30.92 8.59 26.60
N GLN A 8 31.42 7.59 25.87
CA GLN A 8 30.74 7.04 24.69
C GLN A 8 29.35 6.60 25.14
N GLN A 9 28.32 7.38 24.79
CA GLN A 9 26.94 6.93 24.90
C GLN A 9 26.78 5.71 23.97
N PRO A 10 26.20 4.60 24.45
CA PRO A 10 25.99 3.43 23.61
C PRO A 10 25.07 3.84 22.45
N GLN A 11 25.50 3.58 21.22
CA GLN A 11 24.66 3.66 20.02
C GLN A 11 23.52 2.66 20.20
N HIS A 12 22.41 3.10 20.81
CA HIS A 12 21.20 2.32 20.84
C HIS A 12 20.70 2.17 19.41
N HIS A 13 20.86 0.97 18.85
CA HIS A 13 20.14 0.48 17.69
C HIS A 13 18.65 0.49 18.07
N ASN A 14 18.03 1.67 18.02
CA ASN A 14 16.64 1.84 18.39
C ASN A 14 15.79 1.15 17.35
N PHE A 15 15.33 -0.06 17.69
CA PHE A 15 14.38 -0.80 16.89
C PHE A 15 13.20 0.12 16.53
N PRO A 16 12.85 0.31 15.24
CA PRO A 16 11.89 1.33 14.80
C PRO A 16 10.41 0.95 15.08
N TRP A 17 10.11 0.48 16.30
CA TRP A 17 8.78 0.06 16.72
C TRP A 17 7.75 1.18 16.63
N LYS A 18 8.15 2.44 16.89
CA LYS A 18 7.25 3.60 16.80
C LYS A 18 6.65 3.71 15.41
N ARG A 19 7.46 3.50 14.37
CA ARG A 19 7.02 3.53 12.97
C ARG A 19 6.19 2.31 12.58
N LEU A 20 6.45 1.15 13.18
CA LEU A 20 5.59 -0.03 13.05
C LEU A 20 4.19 0.26 13.61
N VAL A 21 4.11 0.81 14.82
CA VAL A 21 2.84 1.18 15.48
C VAL A 21 2.13 2.28 14.70
N ALA A 22 2.83 3.34 14.31
CA ALA A 22 2.27 4.42 13.49
C ALA A 22 1.74 3.89 12.16
N GLY A 23 2.47 2.98 11.51
CA GLY A 23 2.03 2.29 10.29
C GLY A 23 0.77 1.44 10.51
N ALA A 24 0.70 0.67 11.60
CA ALA A 24 -0.47 -0.14 11.93
C ALA A 24 -1.73 0.71 12.16
N VAL A 25 -1.60 1.80 12.93
CA VAL A 25 -2.71 2.73 13.20
C VAL A 25 -3.15 3.43 11.91
N ALA A 26 -2.20 3.89 11.10
CA ALA A 26 -2.50 4.52 9.82
C ALA A 26 -3.19 3.58 8.82
N GLY A 27 -2.74 2.32 8.74
CA GLY A 27 -3.37 1.31 7.90
C GLY A 27 -4.81 1.02 8.33
N THR A 28 -5.07 1.03 9.64
CA THR A 28 -6.43 0.90 10.17
C THR A 28 -7.28 2.11 9.80
N ALA A 29 -6.78 3.33 10.01
CA ALA A 29 -7.51 4.55 9.68
C ALA A 29 -7.88 4.64 8.19
N ASP A 30 -6.95 4.28 7.29
CA ASP A 30 -7.20 4.20 5.84
C ASP A 30 -8.31 3.20 5.51
N VAL A 31 -8.23 1.98 6.05
CA VAL A 31 -9.29 0.97 5.83
C VAL A 31 -10.63 1.48 6.31
N TRP A 32 -10.71 2.04 7.51
CA TRP A 32 -11.97 2.52 8.07
C TRP A 32 -12.56 3.70 7.31
N ALA A 33 -11.73 4.62 6.81
CA ALA A 33 -12.19 5.74 6.00
C ALA A 33 -12.66 5.30 4.61
N CYS A 34 -11.97 4.35 3.97
CA CYS A 34 -12.24 3.96 2.59
C CYS A 34 -13.18 2.75 2.44
N HIS A 35 -13.47 2.00 3.51
CA HIS A 35 -14.27 0.79 3.46
C HIS A 35 -15.67 0.98 2.86
N PRO A 36 -16.44 2.04 3.18
CA PRO A 36 -17.75 2.25 2.57
C PRO A 36 -17.69 2.38 1.05
N LEU A 37 -16.71 3.14 0.53
CA LEU A 37 -16.50 3.32 -0.90
C LEU A 37 -16.07 2.03 -1.57
N ASP A 38 -15.19 1.26 -0.92
CA ASP A 38 -14.73 -0.02 -1.41
C ASP A 38 -15.88 -1.04 -1.51
N ARG A 39 -16.79 -1.04 -0.55
CA ARG A 39 -17.95 -1.93 -0.54
C ARG A 39 -18.99 -1.56 -1.61
N VAL A 40 -19.25 -0.26 -1.81
CA VAL A 40 -20.13 0.19 -2.90
C VAL A 40 -19.51 -0.19 -4.26
N LYS A 41 -18.20 0.01 -4.41
CA LYS A 41 -17.47 -0.35 -5.63
C LYS A 41 -17.55 -1.84 -5.93
N THR A 42 -17.33 -2.72 -4.96
CA THR A 42 -17.38 -4.18 -5.19
C THR A 42 -18.78 -4.65 -5.56
N GLN A 43 -19.82 -4.10 -4.94
CA GLN A 43 -21.21 -4.43 -5.28
C GLN A 43 -21.60 -3.94 -6.69
N LEU A 44 -21.13 -2.77 -7.12
CA LEU A 44 -21.30 -2.28 -8.49
C LEU A 44 -20.56 -3.15 -9.52
N GLN A 45 -19.36 -3.64 -9.17
CA GLN A 45 -18.59 -4.52 -10.03
C GLN A 45 -19.26 -5.89 -10.20
N ASN A 46 -19.95 -6.38 -9.17
CA ASN A 46 -20.68 -7.65 -9.22
C ASN A 46 -22.07 -7.52 -9.86
N ASN A 47 -22.66 -6.32 -9.88
CA ASN A 47 -23.98 -6.05 -10.47
C ASN A 47 -23.93 -4.92 -11.52
N PRO A 48 -23.38 -5.18 -12.71
CA PRO A 48 -23.30 -4.18 -13.77
C PRO A 48 -24.70 -3.71 -14.18
N GLY A 49 -24.93 -2.39 -14.18
CA GLY A 49 -26.21 -1.76 -14.57
C GLY A 49 -26.98 -1.08 -13.43
N LYS A 50 -26.60 -1.28 -12.16
CA LYS A 50 -27.18 -0.54 -11.04
C LYS A 50 -26.50 0.82 -10.84
N SER A 51 -27.30 1.85 -10.55
CA SER A 51 -26.80 3.17 -10.15
C SER A 51 -26.12 3.11 -8.78
N ILE A 52 -25.12 3.98 -8.54
CA ILE A 52 -24.43 4.12 -7.25
C ILE A 52 -25.43 4.32 -6.10
N ALA A 53 -26.44 5.17 -6.31
CA ALA A 53 -27.46 5.46 -5.30
C ALA A 53 -28.35 4.25 -5.00
N ALA A 54 -28.70 3.48 -6.04
CA ALA A 54 -29.49 2.26 -5.88
C ALA A 54 -28.68 1.16 -5.16
N THR A 55 -27.39 1.01 -5.49
CA THR A 55 -26.49 0.08 -4.79
C THR A 55 -26.28 0.48 -3.33
N PHE A 56 -26.11 1.77 -3.06
CA PHE A 56 -26.01 2.28 -1.68
C PHE A 56 -27.29 2.00 -0.90
N GLY A 57 -28.45 2.32 -1.47
CA GLY A 57 -29.75 2.02 -0.89
C GLY A 57 -29.96 0.53 -0.64
N ASP A 58 -29.59 -0.34 -1.58
CA ASP A 58 -29.63 -1.79 -1.43
C ASP A 58 -28.74 -2.27 -0.27
N ILE A 59 -27.50 -1.75 -0.13
CA ILE A 59 -26.60 -2.13 0.96
C ILE A 59 -27.19 -1.70 2.30
N VAL A 60 -27.68 -0.46 2.41
CA VAL A 60 -28.24 0.10 3.65
C VAL A 60 -29.55 -0.59 4.06
N SER A 61 -30.40 -0.95 3.09
CA SER A 61 -31.72 -1.55 3.34
C SER A 61 -31.70 -3.07 3.49
N LYS A 62 -30.83 -3.79 2.76
CA LYS A 62 -30.76 -5.27 2.77
C LYS A 62 -29.59 -5.82 3.56
N GLY A 63 -28.60 -4.98 3.87
CA GLY A 63 -27.43 -5.38 4.63
C GLY A 63 -27.78 -5.69 6.08
N LYS A 64 -27.38 -6.87 6.56
CA LYS A 64 -27.60 -7.31 7.95
C LYS A 64 -26.34 -7.19 8.84
N GLY A 65 -25.20 -6.78 8.26
CA GLY A 65 -23.98 -6.51 9.01
C GLY A 65 -24.06 -5.25 9.88
N PHE A 66 -23.28 -5.21 10.96
CA PHE A 66 -23.42 -4.31 12.12
C PHE A 66 -24.87 -3.87 12.43
N SER A 67 -25.77 -4.86 12.36
CA SER A 67 -27.23 -4.84 12.58
C SER A 67 -28.06 -3.84 11.75
N GLY A 68 -27.57 -3.43 10.59
CA GLY A 68 -28.38 -2.81 9.53
C GLY A 68 -28.28 -1.28 9.42
N GLY A 69 -28.85 -0.75 8.33
CA GLY A 69 -28.74 0.67 7.99
C GLY A 69 -27.35 1.04 7.48
N VAL A 70 -26.87 2.24 7.78
CA VAL A 70 -25.59 2.77 7.27
C VAL A 70 -24.39 1.94 7.77
N HIS A 71 -24.52 1.26 8.92
CA HIS A 71 -23.47 0.41 9.47
C HIS A 71 -23.20 -0.86 8.64
N SER A 72 -24.13 -1.27 7.78
CA SER A 72 -23.92 -2.39 6.86
C SER A 72 -22.80 -2.11 5.83
N LEU A 73 -22.44 -0.84 5.64
CA LEU A 73 -21.28 -0.43 4.83
C LEU A 73 -19.95 -0.91 5.41
N TYR A 74 -19.90 -1.26 6.69
CA TYR A 74 -18.71 -1.72 7.42
C TYR A 74 -18.64 -3.24 7.58
N GLU A 75 -19.59 -3.97 7.00
CA GLU A 75 -19.57 -5.44 7.06
C GLU A 75 -18.36 -6.00 6.30
N GLY A 76 -17.59 -6.86 6.98
CA GLY A 76 -16.34 -7.43 6.46
C GLY A 76 -15.08 -6.62 6.79
N ILE A 77 -15.18 -5.54 7.59
CA ILE A 77 -14.03 -4.67 7.88
C ILE A 77 -12.94 -5.33 8.74
N LEU A 78 -13.29 -6.28 9.60
CA LEU A 78 -12.34 -6.93 10.54
C LEU A 78 -11.18 -7.64 9.83
N PRO A 79 -11.40 -8.57 8.87
CA PRO A 79 -10.30 -9.19 8.14
C PRO A 79 -9.50 -8.18 7.32
N MET A 80 -10.13 -7.11 6.80
CA MET A 80 -9.42 -6.06 6.07
C MET A 80 -8.52 -5.22 6.99
N THR A 81 -8.98 -4.96 8.21
CA THR A 81 -8.22 -4.21 9.22
C THR A 81 -7.02 -5.02 9.71
N ALA A 82 -7.23 -6.31 10.02
CA ALA A 82 -6.14 -7.18 10.44
C ALA A 82 -5.05 -7.23 9.36
N GLU A 83 -5.42 -7.44 8.09
CA GLU A 83 -4.46 -7.40 6.99
C GLU A 83 -3.75 -6.04 6.89
N ALA A 84 -4.47 -4.92 7.00
CA ALA A 84 -3.87 -3.61 6.87
C ALA A 84 -2.87 -3.30 7.99
N ILE A 85 -3.15 -3.72 9.23
CA ILE A 85 -2.22 -3.59 10.36
C ILE A 85 -0.89 -4.27 10.06
N PHE A 86 -0.93 -5.56 9.69
CA PHE A 86 0.29 -6.32 9.39
C PHE A 86 1.01 -5.77 8.16
N LYS A 87 0.26 -5.51 7.09
CA LYS A 87 0.79 -5.02 5.82
C LYS A 87 1.50 -3.67 5.96
N VAL A 88 0.83 -2.68 6.56
CA VAL A 88 1.35 -1.32 6.66
C VAL A 88 2.43 -1.23 7.75
N GLY A 89 2.26 -1.93 8.87
CA GLY A 89 3.27 -2.00 9.93
C GLY A 89 4.60 -2.57 9.45
N ILE A 90 4.58 -3.73 8.76
CA ILE A 90 5.79 -4.36 8.21
C ILE A 90 6.45 -3.47 7.17
N ARG A 91 5.68 -2.81 6.29
CA ARG A 91 6.23 -1.90 5.28
C ARG A 91 7.02 -0.75 5.90
N TYR A 92 6.42 -0.01 6.83
CA TYR A 92 7.09 1.15 7.44
C TYR A 92 8.28 0.71 8.28
N PHE A 93 8.16 -0.43 8.97
CA PHE A 93 9.29 -1.05 9.66
C PHE A 93 10.45 -1.36 8.70
N ALA A 94 10.18 -2.12 7.64
CA ALA A 94 11.20 -2.53 6.66
C ALA A 94 11.84 -1.34 5.94
N PHE A 95 11.02 -0.34 5.58
CA PHE A 95 11.50 0.91 4.99
C PHE A 95 12.48 1.62 5.94
N SER A 96 12.07 1.79 7.20
CA SER A 96 12.85 2.53 8.19
C SER A 96 14.15 1.83 8.50
N TRP A 97 14.07 0.54 8.78
CA TRP A 97 15.23 -0.31 9.02
C TRP A 97 16.23 -0.22 7.85
N PHE A 98 15.74 -0.33 6.60
CA PHE A 98 16.61 -0.21 5.43
C PHE A 98 17.26 1.17 5.33
N THR A 99 16.48 2.25 5.44
CA THR A 99 17.02 3.62 5.33
C THR A 99 18.03 3.96 6.44
N GLU A 100 17.81 3.45 7.65
CA GLU A 100 18.74 3.58 8.77
C GLU A 100 20.03 2.82 8.48
N GLN A 101 19.95 1.55 8.09
CA GLN A 101 21.13 0.75 7.73
C GLN A 101 21.90 1.33 6.54
N TYR A 102 21.20 1.84 5.53
CA TYR A 102 21.83 2.50 4.38
C TYR A 102 22.62 3.74 4.81
N LYS A 103 22.02 4.59 5.66
CA LYS A 103 22.68 5.79 6.20
C LYS A 103 23.89 5.43 7.05
N THR A 104 23.74 4.52 8.02
CA THR A 104 24.83 4.18 8.96
C THR A 104 26.00 3.50 8.28
N THR A 105 25.75 2.70 7.24
CA THR A 105 26.79 1.91 6.57
C THR A 105 27.56 2.72 5.53
N LEU A 106 26.86 3.49 4.69
CA LEU A 106 27.48 4.19 3.55
C LEU A 106 27.88 5.63 3.87
N TYR A 107 27.22 6.27 4.83
CA TYR A 107 27.42 7.68 5.18
C TYR A 107 27.51 7.87 6.70
N PRO A 108 28.47 7.22 7.38
CA PRO A 108 28.62 7.34 8.82
C PRO A 108 29.01 8.79 9.19
N GLY A 109 28.15 9.47 9.95
CA GLY A 109 28.42 10.81 10.47
C GLY A 109 28.34 11.96 9.46
N SER A 110 27.95 11.69 8.21
CA SER A 110 27.73 12.73 7.20
C SER A 110 26.24 12.91 6.88
N GLU A 111 25.84 14.16 6.60
CA GLU A 111 24.51 14.42 6.06
C GLU A 111 24.45 13.97 4.60
N MET A 112 23.41 13.19 4.28
CA MET A 112 23.20 12.70 2.94
C MET A 112 22.73 13.83 2.03
N THR A 113 23.33 13.93 0.84
CA THR A 113 22.87 14.83 -0.22
C THR A 113 21.46 14.47 -0.68
N LYS A 114 20.76 15.41 -1.33
CA LYS A 114 19.40 15.18 -1.88
C LYS A 114 19.34 13.96 -2.81
N SER A 115 20.35 13.77 -3.66
CA SER A 115 20.44 12.62 -4.57
C SER A 115 20.58 11.29 -3.81
N GLN A 116 21.44 11.26 -2.78
CA GLN A 116 21.63 10.08 -1.94
C GLN A 116 20.37 9.74 -1.14
N ASN A 117 19.67 10.74 -0.59
CA ASN A 117 18.38 10.55 0.08
C ASN A 117 17.32 10.00 -0.88
N PHE A 118 17.28 10.49 -2.12
CA PHE A 118 16.39 9.96 -3.15
C PHE A 118 16.68 8.48 -3.44
N VAL A 119 17.94 8.11 -3.65
CA VAL A 119 18.35 6.71 -3.89
C VAL A 119 18.03 5.82 -2.69
N ALA A 120 18.30 6.28 -1.47
CA ALA A 120 17.99 5.54 -0.25
C ALA A 120 16.48 5.30 -0.09
N ASN A 121 15.66 6.32 -0.36
CA ASN A 121 14.21 6.20 -0.32
C ASN A 121 13.67 5.30 -1.44
N LEU A 122 14.31 5.29 -2.61
CA LEU A 122 13.94 4.46 -3.74
C LEU A 122 14.22 2.98 -3.43
N CYS A 123 15.45 2.67 -3.01
CA CYS A 123 15.86 1.32 -2.62
C CYS A 123 15.12 0.84 -1.37
N GLY A 124 14.92 1.71 -0.39
CA GLY A 124 14.13 1.41 0.82
C GLY A 124 12.67 1.13 0.48
N GLY A 125 12.09 1.87 -0.47
CA GLY A 125 10.74 1.59 -0.98
C GLY A 125 10.64 0.23 -1.66
N ALA A 126 11.61 -0.13 -2.51
CA ALA A 126 11.67 -1.43 -3.16
C ALA A 126 11.84 -2.58 -2.15
N PHE A 127 12.72 -2.42 -1.16
CA PHE A 127 12.94 -3.39 -0.09
C PHE A 127 11.67 -3.57 0.76
N ALA A 128 11.08 -2.48 1.24
CA ALA A 128 9.85 -2.51 2.01
C ALA A 128 8.70 -3.18 1.24
N GLY A 129 8.54 -2.84 -0.04
CA GLY A 129 7.54 -3.46 -0.90
C GLY A 129 7.77 -4.96 -1.11
N THR A 130 9.03 -5.40 -1.16
CA THR A 130 9.38 -6.82 -1.26
C THR A 130 9.00 -7.58 0.00
N ILE A 131 9.45 -7.11 1.17
CA ILE A 131 9.17 -7.75 2.46
C ILE A 131 7.67 -7.78 2.75
N GLU A 132 6.96 -6.66 2.55
CA GLU A 132 5.49 -6.59 2.68
C GLU A 132 4.80 -7.60 1.77
N SER A 133 5.27 -7.72 0.52
CA SER A 133 4.63 -8.59 -0.46
C SER A 133 4.77 -10.06 -0.11
N PHE A 134 5.98 -10.49 0.23
CA PHE A 134 6.24 -11.87 0.60
C PHE A 134 5.55 -12.24 1.91
N ALA A 135 5.62 -11.37 2.92
CA ALA A 135 5.12 -11.70 4.25
C ALA A 135 3.57 -11.71 4.32
N VAL A 136 2.91 -10.79 3.62
CA VAL A 136 1.47 -10.56 3.80
C VAL A 136 0.70 -10.57 2.49
N VAL A 137 1.10 -9.75 1.51
CA VAL A 137 0.23 -9.45 0.36
C VAL A 137 0.00 -10.68 -0.51
N ILE A 138 1.05 -11.39 -0.91
CA ILE A 138 0.95 -12.53 -1.82
C ILE A 138 0.05 -13.64 -1.25
N PRO A 139 0.28 -14.15 -0.01
CA PRO A 139 -0.58 -15.18 0.56
C PRO A 139 -2.01 -14.68 0.79
N CYS A 140 -2.20 -13.45 1.32
CA CYS A 140 -3.55 -12.92 1.56
C CYS A 140 -4.32 -12.67 0.27
N GLU A 141 -3.69 -12.13 -0.77
CA GLU A 141 -4.32 -11.86 -2.06
C GLU A 141 -4.76 -13.17 -2.75
N LEU A 142 -3.92 -14.21 -2.72
CA LEU A 142 -4.30 -15.53 -3.24
C LEU A 142 -5.51 -16.11 -2.50
N LEU A 143 -5.47 -16.10 -1.16
CA LEU A 143 -6.56 -16.65 -0.34
C LEU A 143 -7.86 -15.87 -0.55
N LYS A 144 -7.79 -14.54 -0.65
CA LYS A 144 -8.95 -13.69 -0.96
C LYS A 144 -9.55 -14.03 -2.31
N VAL A 145 -8.72 -14.14 -3.36
CA VAL A 145 -9.20 -14.48 -4.70
C VAL A 145 -9.89 -15.84 -4.66
N ARG A 146 -9.28 -16.86 -4.07
CA ARG A 146 -9.88 -18.20 -3.96
C ARG A 146 -11.19 -18.21 -3.19
N HIS A 147 -11.24 -17.49 -2.08
CA HIS A 147 -12.46 -17.37 -1.28
C HIS A 147 -13.59 -16.66 -2.06
N MET A 148 -13.27 -15.62 -2.84
CA MET A 148 -14.25 -14.89 -3.66
C MET A 148 -14.71 -15.65 -4.91
N THR A 149 -13.89 -16.55 -5.45
CA THR A 149 -14.23 -17.36 -6.64
C THR A 149 -14.98 -18.65 -6.30
N GLN A 150 -15.19 -18.97 -5.02
CA GLN A 150 -15.89 -20.19 -4.62
C GLN A 150 -17.41 -20.02 -4.73
N GLU A 151 -18.09 -21.05 -5.24
CA GLU A 151 -19.56 -21.09 -5.30
C GLU A 151 -20.21 -21.38 -3.95
N THR A 152 -19.45 -21.95 -3.00
CA THR A 152 -19.92 -22.26 -1.64
C THR A 152 -19.31 -21.30 -0.62
N ASN A 153 -20.13 -20.78 0.30
CA ASN A 153 -19.73 -19.80 1.32
C ASN A 153 -18.94 -20.46 2.46
N ARG A 154 -17.71 -20.92 2.18
CA ARG A 154 -16.82 -21.56 3.16
C ARG A 154 -15.98 -20.52 3.90
N SER A 155 -15.66 -20.82 5.16
CA SER A 155 -14.79 -19.96 5.98
C SER A 155 -13.37 -19.83 5.39
N PHE A 156 -12.78 -18.64 5.50
CA PHE A 156 -11.42 -18.32 5.05
C PHE A 156 -10.36 -19.30 5.57
N SER A 157 -10.51 -19.78 6.82
CA SER A 157 -9.58 -20.74 7.43
C SER A 157 -9.61 -22.12 6.78
N LEU A 158 -10.75 -22.52 6.23
CA LEU A 158 -10.86 -23.79 5.49
C LEU A 158 -10.14 -23.68 4.15
N VAL A 159 -10.35 -22.58 3.42
CA VAL A 159 -9.63 -22.31 2.17
C VAL A 159 -8.11 -22.29 2.39
N PHE A 160 -7.65 -21.71 3.49
CA PHE A 160 -6.24 -21.73 3.86
C PHE A 160 -5.70 -23.14 4.13
N LYS A 161 -6.46 -23.95 4.88
CA LYS A 161 -6.08 -25.35 5.16
C LYS A 161 -6.05 -26.19 3.89
N ASP A 162 -7.01 -26.01 2.99
CA ASP A 162 -7.08 -26.73 1.71
C ASP A 162 -5.86 -26.37 0.84
N VAL A 163 -5.53 -25.08 0.72
CA VAL A 163 -4.34 -24.64 -0.03
C VAL A 163 -3.05 -25.24 0.54
N LEU A 164 -2.91 -25.24 1.88
CA LEU A 164 -1.73 -25.82 2.53
C LEU A 164 -1.66 -27.34 2.37
N ARG A 165 -2.80 -28.04 2.39
CA ARG A 165 -2.88 -29.49 2.24
C ARG A 165 -2.60 -29.92 0.80
N ASP A 166 -3.19 -29.23 -0.17
CA ASP A 166 -3.20 -29.67 -1.57
C ASP A 166 -2.00 -29.13 -2.36
N GLU A 167 -1.51 -27.92 -2.04
CA GLU A 167 -0.46 -27.24 -2.80
C GLU A 167 0.78 -26.88 -1.96
N GLY A 168 0.71 -27.09 -0.64
CA GLY A 168 1.75 -26.73 0.31
C GLY A 168 2.00 -25.23 0.40
N VAL A 169 3.07 -24.86 1.10
CA VAL A 169 3.47 -23.45 1.31
C VAL A 169 3.78 -22.75 -0.02
N ARG A 170 4.32 -23.46 -1.02
CA ARG A 170 4.58 -22.89 -2.35
C ARG A 170 3.29 -22.53 -3.09
N GLY A 171 2.18 -23.22 -2.81
CA GLY A 171 0.85 -22.88 -3.33
C GLY A 171 0.42 -21.45 -3.02
N LEU A 172 0.76 -20.95 -1.82
CA LEU A 172 0.44 -19.59 -1.36
C LEU A 172 1.11 -18.49 -2.18
N TYR A 173 2.15 -18.82 -2.95
CA TYR A 173 2.93 -17.86 -3.74
C TYR A 173 2.70 -17.97 -5.25
N LYS A 174 1.75 -18.80 -5.70
CA LYS A 174 1.39 -18.92 -7.12
C LYS A 174 0.86 -17.57 -7.65
N GLY A 175 1.44 -17.09 -8.74
CA GLY A 175 1.13 -15.76 -9.31
C GLY A 175 1.72 -14.58 -8.53
N GLY A 176 2.52 -14.84 -7.49
CA GLY A 176 3.09 -13.83 -6.62
C GLY A 176 4.08 -12.88 -7.29
N SER A 177 4.76 -13.28 -8.37
CA SER A 177 5.75 -12.46 -9.07
C SER A 177 5.17 -11.16 -9.62
N ALA A 178 3.99 -11.22 -10.23
CA ALA A 178 3.32 -10.05 -10.78
C ALA A 178 2.75 -9.14 -9.67
N THR A 179 2.44 -9.69 -8.50
CA THR A 179 2.01 -8.91 -7.33
C THR A 179 3.21 -8.26 -6.64
N LEU A 180 4.32 -8.99 -6.53
CA LEU A 180 5.59 -8.49 -6.04
C LEU A 180 6.08 -7.30 -6.87
N LEU A 181 6.13 -7.44 -8.20
CA LEU A 181 6.54 -6.37 -9.10
C LEU A 181 5.69 -5.11 -8.92
N ARG A 182 4.35 -5.28 -8.87
CA ARG A 182 3.39 -4.19 -8.63
C ARG A 182 3.67 -3.47 -7.31
N GLN A 183 3.99 -4.21 -6.25
CA GLN A 183 4.23 -3.59 -4.94
C GLN A 183 5.58 -2.89 -4.89
N ILE A 184 6.63 -3.49 -5.44
CA ILE A 184 7.94 -2.86 -5.57
C ILE A 184 7.83 -1.53 -6.32
N THR A 185 7.21 -1.51 -7.51
CA THR A 185 7.10 -0.29 -8.32
C THR A 185 6.26 0.78 -7.62
N ASN A 186 5.15 0.40 -6.97
CA ASN A 186 4.33 1.35 -6.21
C ASN A 186 5.13 2.02 -5.09
N HIS A 187 5.88 1.25 -4.30
CA HIS A 187 6.62 1.78 -3.15
C HIS A 187 7.88 2.53 -3.54
N MET A 188 8.57 2.07 -4.59
CA MET A 188 9.75 2.72 -5.17
C MET A 188 9.47 4.14 -5.65
N VAL A 189 8.26 4.42 -6.16
CA VAL A 189 7.88 5.79 -6.57
C VAL A 189 7.28 6.56 -5.38
N ARG A 190 6.45 5.92 -4.56
CA ARG A 190 5.67 6.59 -3.53
C ARG A 190 6.53 7.20 -2.43
N PHE A 191 7.48 6.45 -1.87
CA PHE A 191 8.31 6.94 -0.76
C PHE A 191 9.17 8.14 -1.18
N PRO A 192 9.97 8.08 -2.27
CA PRO A 192 10.72 9.24 -2.74
C PRO A 192 9.85 10.44 -3.07
N THR A 193 8.68 10.23 -3.68
CA THR A 193 7.76 11.33 -3.99
C THR A 193 7.28 12.01 -2.72
N TYR A 194 6.84 11.26 -1.70
CA TYR A 194 6.39 11.83 -0.44
C TYR A 194 7.49 12.64 0.25
N TYR A 195 8.70 12.07 0.36
CA TYR A 195 9.82 12.76 1.00
C TYR A 195 10.32 13.97 0.20
N ALA A 196 10.31 13.91 -1.14
CA ALA A 196 10.67 15.05 -1.98
C ALA A 196 9.66 16.20 -1.85
N VAL A 197 8.35 15.90 -1.82
CA VAL A 197 7.32 16.91 -1.65
C VAL A 197 7.38 17.54 -0.25
N THR A 198 7.56 16.73 0.79
CA THR A 198 7.68 17.25 2.16
C THR A 198 8.98 18.03 2.37
N ASP A 199 10.12 17.62 1.79
CA ASP A 199 11.38 18.38 1.80
C ASP A 199 11.21 19.75 1.13
N TYR A 200 10.54 19.78 -0.03
CA TYR A 200 10.22 21.03 -0.72
C TYR A 200 9.33 21.96 0.12
N LEU A 201 8.28 21.42 0.76
CA LEU A 201 7.40 22.21 1.64
C LEU A 201 8.09 22.70 2.92
N LYS A 202 9.09 21.96 3.41
CA LYS A 202 9.91 22.34 4.55
C LYS A 202 10.92 23.45 4.21
N GLY A 203 11.28 23.61 2.93
CA GLY A 203 12.13 24.72 2.47
C GLY A 203 13.55 24.69 3.03
N GLY A 204 14.08 23.52 3.37
CA GLY A 204 15.42 23.35 3.95
C GLY A 204 15.48 23.38 5.47
N ASP A 205 14.35 23.60 6.16
CA ASP A 205 14.26 23.47 7.61
C ASP A 205 13.77 22.05 7.98
N HIS A 206 14.70 21.18 8.37
CA HIS A 206 14.40 19.81 8.78
C HIS A 206 13.63 19.73 10.11
N HIS A 207 13.63 20.79 10.92
CA HIS A 207 12.90 20.88 12.18
C HIS A 207 11.48 21.46 12.01
N LYS A 208 11.16 22.00 10.83
CA LYS A 208 9.82 22.52 10.55
C LYS A 208 8.79 21.39 10.53
N HIS A 209 7.83 21.49 11.45
CA HIS A 209 6.67 20.62 11.49
C HIS A 209 5.69 21.04 10.40
N LEU A 210 5.40 20.13 9.48
CA LEU A 210 4.38 20.35 8.46
C LEU A 210 3.01 20.13 9.11
N PRO A 211 2.06 21.06 8.96
CA PRO A 211 0.69 20.84 9.40
C PRO A 211 0.07 19.65 8.66
N VAL A 212 -0.92 19.01 9.29
CA VAL A 212 -1.58 17.79 8.79
C VAL A 212 -2.03 17.93 7.33
N TRP A 213 -2.56 19.08 6.92
CA TRP A 213 -3.00 19.33 5.55
C TRP A 213 -1.87 19.28 4.52
N GLN A 214 -0.65 19.70 4.87
CA GLN A 214 0.51 19.61 3.99
C GLN A 214 0.98 18.16 3.83
N ASN A 215 0.95 17.37 4.91
CA ASN A 215 1.24 15.93 4.85
C ASN A 215 0.15 15.17 4.07
N LEU A 216 -1.12 15.56 4.21
CA LEU A 216 -2.23 15.05 3.40
C LEU A 216 -1.99 15.33 1.91
N SER A 217 -1.66 16.57 1.54
CA SER A 217 -1.36 16.94 0.15
C SER A 217 -0.14 16.20 -0.40
N ALA A 218 0.93 16.06 0.39
CA ALA A 218 2.11 15.30 0.00
C ALA A 218 1.78 13.81 -0.21
N GLY A 219 1.00 13.21 0.69
CA GLY A 219 0.51 11.84 0.57
C GLY A 219 -0.38 11.63 -0.67
N PHE A 220 -1.26 12.59 -0.97
CA PHE A 220 -2.11 12.57 -2.15
C PHE A 220 -1.30 12.63 -3.45
N LEU A 221 -0.33 13.56 -3.53
CA LEU A 221 0.55 13.70 -4.70
C LEU A 221 1.42 12.45 -4.88
N ALA A 222 1.99 11.91 -3.81
CA ALA A 222 2.73 10.66 -3.85
C ALA A 222 1.88 9.47 -4.31
N GLY A 223 0.63 9.38 -3.83
CA GLY A 223 -0.34 8.38 -4.26
C GLY A 223 -0.71 8.52 -5.75
N THR A 224 -0.88 9.75 -6.22
CA THR A 224 -1.24 10.06 -7.61
C THR A 224 -0.09 9.75 -8.55
N LEU A 225 1.14 10.21 -8.26
CA LEU A 225 2.29 9.99 -9.12
C LEU A 225 2.69 8.51 -9.18
N SER A 226 2.68 7.81 -8.04
CA SER A 226 2.91 6.36 -8.03
C SER A 226 1.86 5.61 -8.86
N THR A 227 0.60 6.06 -8.82
CA THR A 227 -0.47 5.51 -9.65
C THR A 227 -0.23 5.78 -11.15
N LEU A 228 0.16 7.00 -11.53
CA LEU A 228 0.42 7.36 -12.92
C LEU A 228 1.57 6.56 -13.54
N VAL A 229 2.65 6.37 -12.79
CA VAL A 229 3.83 5.60 -13.23
C VAL A 229 3.51 4.11 -13.33
N ASN A 230 2.73 3.58 -12.38
CA ASN A 230 2.45 2.15 -12.34
C ASN A 230 1.21 1.73 -13.16
N ASN A 231 0.40 2.67 -13.64
CA ASN A 231 -0.81 2.35 -14.41
C ASN A 231 -0.55 1.51 -15.67
N PRO A 232 0.47 1.80 -16.50
CA PRO A 232 0.78 0.98 -17.68
C PRO A 232 1.07 -0.48 -17.34
N LEU A 233 1.84 -0.72 -16.27
CA LEU A 233 2.20 -2.06 -15.81
C LEU A 233 0.97 -2.85 -15.35
N ASP A 234 0.06 -2.19 -14.62
CA ASP A 234 -1.18 -2.83 -14.19
C ASP A 234 -2.15 -3.07 -15.35
N THR A 235 -2.21 -2.18 -16.34
CA THR A 235 -2.99 -2.41 -17.57
C THR A 235 -2.48 -3.65 -18.32
N ILE A 236 -1.15 -3.79 -18.48
CA ILE A 236 -0.55 -4.98 -19.12
C ILE A 236 -0.90 -6.24 -18.32
N LYS A 237 -0.68 -6.23 -17.00
CA LYS A 237 -0.96 -7.36 -16.12
C LYS A 237 -2.43 -7.79 -16.17
N THR A 238 -3.36 -6.84 -16.08
CA THR A 238 -4.79 -7.13 -16.10
C THR A 238 -5.25 -7.67 -17.45
N ARG A 239 -4.70 -7.19 -18.57
CA ARG A 239 -4.99 -7.76 -19.89
C ARG A 239 -4.41 -9.17 -20.07
N MET A 240 -3.18 -9.41 -19.61
CA MET A 240 -2.60 -10.76 -19.57
C MET A 240 -3.47 -11.73 -18.77
N GLN A 241 -3.98 -11.30 -17.61
CA GLN A 241 -4.86 -12.14 -16.78
C GLN A 241 -6.22 -12.41 -17.43
N LYS A 242 -6.77 -11.46 -18.20
CA LYS A 242 -8.05 -11.64 -18.90
C LYS A 242 -7.95 -12.51 -20.16
N GLN A 243 -6.85 -12.44 -20.89
CA GLN A 243 -6.68 -13.14 -22.17
C GLN A 243 -6.07 -14.56 -22.03
N GLY A 244 -5.75 -14.99 -20.81
CA GLY A 244 -5.17 -16.31 -20.52
C GLY A 244 -3.64 -16.32 -20.56
N GLN A 245 -3.03 -17.24 -19.80
CA GLN A 245 -1.57 -17.28 -19.51
C GLN A 245 -0.66 -17.56 -20.72
N ASN A 246 -1.20 -17.76 -21.93
CA ASN A 246 -0.44 -18.17 -23.11
C ASN A 246 0.01 -17.02 -24.02
N LEU A 247 -0.30 -15.76 -23.70
CA LEU A 247 0.17 -14.62 -24.50
C LEU A 247 1.49 -14.08 -23.98
N ASN A 248 2.43 -13.88 -24.90
CA ASN A 248 3.70 -13.21 -24.62
C ASN A 248 3.42 -11.75 -24.22
N SER A 249 4.08 -11.23 -23.17
CA SER A 249 3.91 -9.84 -22.71
C SER A 249 4.03 -8.81 -23.85
N MET A 250 4.89 -9.09 -24.83
CA MET A 250 5.06 -8.23 -26.01
C MET A 250 3.83 -8.23 -26.93
N GLN A 251 3.14 -9.36 -27.05
CA GLN A 251 1.90 -9.46 -27.82
C GLN A 251 0.81 -8.64 -27.13
N VAL A 252 0.69 -8.74 -25.81
CA VAL A 252 -0.30 -7.95 -25.04
C VAL A 252 -0.03 -6.45 -25.15
N ILE A 253 1.24 -6.02 -25.07
CA ILE A 253 1.63 -4.61 -25.28
C ILE A 253 1.21 -4.15 -26.69
N ARG A 254 1.48 -4.96 -27.72
CA ARG A 254 1.08 -4.66 -29.10
C ARG A 254 -0.44 -4.56 -29.25
N THR A 255 -1.20 -5.47 -28.65
CA THR A 255 -2.67 -5.44 -28.65
C THR A 255 -3.20 -4.20 -27.92
N ILE A 256 -2.63 -3.82 -26.77
CA ILE A 256 -3.01 -2.56 -26.07
C ILE A 256 -2.80 -1.36 -26.97
N TYR A 257 -1.64 -1.31 -27.65
CA TYR A 257 -1.34 -0.21 -28.54
C TYR A 257 -2.27 -0.19 -29.77
N GLN A 258 -2.64 -1.35 -30.31
CA GLN A 258 -3.56 -1.45 -31.44
C GLN A 258 -5.00 -1.06 -31.08
N ASP A 259 -5.46 -1.36 -29.87
CA ASP A 259 -6.84 -1.08 -29.43
C ASP A 259 -7.10 0.41 -29.16
N GLY A 260 -6.09 1.18 -28.75
CA GLY A 260 -6.30 2.58 -28.34
C GLY A 260 -5.04 3.42 -28.19
N GLY A 261 -3.93 3.00 -28.80
CA GLY A 261 -2.64 3.70 -28.77
C GLY A 261 -2.06 3.84 -27.37
N MET A 262 -1.26 4.90 -27.16
CA MET A 262 -0.65 5.18 -25.87
C MET A 262 -1.66 5.43 -24.75
N ARG A 263 -2.82 6.02 -25.06
CA ARG A 263 -3.85 6.34 -24.04
C ARG A 263 -4.45 5.08 -23.41
N ALA A 264 -4.48 3.97 -24.12
CA ALA A 264 -4.99 2.70 -23.61
C ALA A 264 -4.20 2.20 -22.37
N PHE A 265 -2.92 2.53 -22.24
CA PHE A 265 -2.11 2.19 -21.07
C PHE A 265 -2.52 2.95 -19.79
N TRP A 266 -3.09 4.16 -19.95
CA TRP A 266 -3.61 4.99 -18.86
C TRP A 266 -5.13 4.88 -18.69
N ALA A 267 -5.80 3.98 -19.43
CA ALA A 267 -7.21 3.71 -19.23
C ALA A 267 -7.48 3.28 -17.78
N GLY A 268 -8.51 3.86 -17.16
CA GLY A 268 -8.85 3.59 -15.76
C GLY A 268 -7.94 4.24 -14.71
N CYS A 269 -7.00 5.11 -15.11
CA CYS A 269 -6.12 5.81 -14.17
C CYS A 269 -6.88 6.77 -13.24
N PHE A 270 -7.85 7.52 -13.78
CA PHE A 270 -8.66 8.47 -12.99
C PHE A 270 -9.40 7.84 -11.79
N PRO A 271 -10.23 6.79 -11.96
CA PRO A 271 -10.89 6.16 -10.82
C PRO A 271 -9.90 5.52 -9.84
N ARG A 272 -8.70 5.16 -10.32
CA ARG A 272 -7.64 4.65 -9.44
C ARG A 272 -7.00 5.76 -8.61
N ILE A 273 -6.74 6.93 -9.19
CA ILE A 273 -6.24 8.10 -8.46
C ILE A 273 -7.26 8.52 -7.39
N LEU A 274 -8.56 8.55 -7.72
CA LEU A 274 -9.62 8.88 -6.76
C LEU A 274 -9.69 7.94 -5.56
N ARG A 275 -9.24 6.70 -5.71
CA ARG A 275 -9.13 5.75 -4.59
C ARG A 275 -7.78 5.87 -3.87
N VAL A 276 -6.68 5.79 -4.62
CA VAL A 276 -5.34 5.68 -4.05
C VAL A 276 -4.87 6.99 -3.43
N GLY A 277 -5.16 8.13 -4.08
CA GLY A 277 -4.77 9.46 -3.59
C GLY A 277 -5.28 9.73 -2.18
N PRO A 278 -6.60 9.71 -1.92
CA PRO A 278 -7.16 9.97 -0.60
C PRO A 278 -6.69 8.97 0.46
N GLY A 279 -6.63 7.68 0.14
CA GLY A 279 -6.16 6.67 1.10
C GLY A 279 -4.69 6.87 1.49
N GLN A 280 -3.84 7.27 0.53
CA GLN A 280 -2.45 7.63 0.85
C GLN A 280 -2.34 8.93 1.64
N ALA A 281 -3.16 9.94 1.35
CA ALA A 281 -3.22 11.15 2.16
C ALA A 281 -3.49 10.79 3.63
N ILE A 282 -4.56 10.04 3.89
CA ILE A 282 -4.94 9.60 5.25
C ILE A 282 -3.81 8.80 5.90
N THR A 283 -3.24 7.83 5.19
CA THR A 283 -2.15 7.00 5.73
C THR A 283 -1.00 7.86 6.22
N TRP A 284 -0.49 8.76 5.38
CA TRP A 284 0.67 9.57 5.72
C TRP A 284 0.36 10.58 6.83
N ALA A 285 -0.80 11.22 6.80
CA ALA A 285 -1.23 12.13 7.84
C ALA A 285 -1.34 11.46 9.22
N VAL A 286 -1.88 10.24 9.27
CA VAL A 286 -2.01 9.48 10.51
C VAL A 286 -0.65 8.97 10.99
N VAL A 287 0.23 8.52 10.09
CA VAL A 287 1.60 8.14 10.48
C VAL A 287 2.30 9.31 11.16
N GLU A 288 2.27 10.50 10.57
CA GLU A 288 2.92 11.67 11.15
C GLU A 288 2.31 12.07 12.49
N ALA A 289 0.98 12.11 12.60
CA ALA A 289 0.29 12.45 13.85
C ALA A 289 0.60 11.47 14.98
N VAL A 290 0.65 10.16 14.67
CA VAL A 290 1.00 9.13 15.67
C VAL A 290 2.48 9.22 16.05
N MET A 291 3.37 9.50 15.09
CA MET A 291 4.80 9.71 15.37
C MET A 291 5.04 10.94 16.25
N ASP A 292 4.28 12.02 16.06
CA ASP A 292 4.33 13.20 16.92
C ASP A 292 3.86 12.87 18.35
N LEU A 293 2.79 12.07 18.49
CA LEU A 293 2.27 11.62 19.78
C LEU A 293 3.24 10.70 20.54
N LEU A 294 3.93 9.81 19.82
CA LEU A 294 4.89 8.85 20.40
C LEU A 294 6.26 9.47 20.75
N GLY A 295 6.42 10.77 20.49
CA GLY A 295 7.71 11.48 20.53
C GLY A 295 8.65 10.96 19.46
N ARG A 296 8.97 11.78 18.45
CA ARG A 296 9.80 11.33 17.32
C ARG A 296 11.16 10.78 17.73
#